data_AF-A0A9D5N7X9-F1
#
_entry.id   AF-A0A9D5N7X9-F1
#
_cell.length_a   1.000
_cell.length_b   1.000
_cell.length_c   1.000
_cell.angle_alpha   90.00
_cell.angle_beta   90.00
_cell.angle_gamma   90.00
#
_symmetry.space_group_name_H-M   'P 1'
#
loop_
_entity.id
_entity.type
_entity.pdbx_description
1 polymer ?
#
loop_
_entity_poly.entity_id
_entity_poly.type
_entity_poly.pdbx_seq_one_letter_code
_entity_poly.pdbx_strand_id
1 'polypeptide(L)'
;MKFLKSLPARLVLGIIIGIIAGLIVPEFIMVIIVTVKYILGQLITFSVPLIIIGFIAPSITKLGANATRLLSVALGSAYVSSLGAAVFSMNAGYLTIPHLNITGSADMVHPLPDIAFQLDIPQIMPVMSALVLSTLLSLAAVFALQDSFGTACNITGDGALTLILSGYVDKHHIASESIGTVDL
;
A
#
# COMPACT_ATOMS: atom_id res chain seq x y z
N MET A 1 -12.73 -18.72 26.55
CA MET A 1 -11.45 -18.04 26.23
C MET A 1 -11.00 -18.32 24.78
N LYS A 2 -11.74 -17.84 23.77
CA LYS A 2 -11.40 -18.07 22.33
C LYS A 2 -10.70 -16.86 21.67
N PHE A 3 -10.82 -15.66 22.25
CA PHE A 3 -10.26 -14.42 21.70
C PHE A 3 -8.72 -14.32 21.80
N LEU A 4 -8.13 -14.99 22.81
CA LEU A 4 -6.68 -15.04 23.08
C LEU A 4 -5.89 -15.93 22.08
N LYS A 5 -6.55 -16.55 21.09
CA LYS A 5 -5.88 -17.30 20.02
C LYS A 5 -5.61 -16.49 18.74
N SER A 6 -6.12 -15.25 18.64
CA SER A 6 -5.89 -14.43 17.44
C SER A 6 -4.48 -13.84 17.44
N LEU A 7 -3.84 -13.77 16.26
CA LEU A 7 -2.49 -13.22 16.08
C LEU A 7 -2.35 -11.79 16.66
N PRO A 8 -3.29 -10.86 16.42
CA PRO A 8 -3.20 -9.51 17.00
C PRO A 8 -3.31 -9.51 18.52
N ALA A 9 -4.20 -10.32 19.11
CA ALA A 9 -4.32 -10.40 20.56
C ALA A 9 -3.06 -10.98 21.22
N ARG A 10 -2.42 -11.97 20.57
CA ARG A 10 -1.15 -12.53 21.04
C ARG A 10 -0.01 -11.53 20.97
N LEU A 11 -0.01 -10.65 19.95
CA LEU A 11 0.97 -9.57 19.82
C LEU A 11 0.80 -8.55 20.95
N VAL A 12 -0.42 -8.11 21.24
CA VAL A 12 -0.69 -7.18 22.36
C VAL A 12 -0.28 -7.80 23.70
N LEU A 13 -0.60 -9.07 23.93
CA LEU A 13 -0.16 -9.79 25.14
C LEU A 13 1.37 -9.86 25.23
N GLY A 14 2.04 -10.11 24.10
CA GLY A 14 3.50 -10.09 24.00
C GLY A 14 4.11 -8.74 24.35
N ILE A 15 3.49 -7.63 23.91
CA ILE A 15 3.93 -6.27 24.26
C ILE A 15 3.82 -6.04 25.76
N ILE A 16 2.69 -6.39 26.39
CA ILE A 16 2.48 -6.20 27.84
C ILE A 16 3.52 -6.99 28.64
N ILE A 17 3.72 -8.27 28.30
CA ILE A 17 4.73 -9.12 28.95
C ILE A 17 6.14 -8.55 28.70
N GLY A 18 6.42 -8.07 27.49
CA GLY A 18 7.71 -7.47 27.14
C GLY A 18 8.02 -6.20 27.94
N ILE A 19 7.03 -5.34 28.18
CA ILE A 19 7.19 -4.14 29.02
C ILE A 19 7.50 -4.52 30.46
N ILE A 20 6.75 -5.47 31.04
CA ILE A 20 6.95 -5.92 32.43
C ILE A 20 8.31 -6.60 32.60
N ALA A 21 8.67 -7.50 31.67
CA ALA A 21 9.96 -8.18 31.68
C ALA A 21 11.11 -7.18 31.48
N GLY A 22 10.96 -6.21 30.58
CA GLY A 22 11.97 -5.19 30.30
C GLY A 22 12.38 -4.35 31.52
N LEU A 23 11.50 -4.19 32.50
CA LEU A 23 11.80 -3.45 33.74
C LEU A 23 12.73 -4.21 34.70
N ILE A 24 12.82 -5.54 34.59
CA ILE A 24 13.53 -6.42 35.54
C ILE A 24 14.89 -6.89 34.97
N VAL A 25 15.13 -6.66 33.68
CA VAL A 25 16.27 -7.23 32.95
C VAL A 25 17.58 -6.46 33.23
N PRO A 26 18.69 -7.17 33.56
CA PRO A 26 20.02 -6.57 33.74
C PRO A 26 20.68 -6.13 32.42
N GLU A 27 21.65 -5.20 32.51
CA GLU A 27 22.32 -4.53 31.38
C GLU A 27 22.92 -5.48 30.33
N PHE A 28 23.56 -6.57 30.76
CA PHE A 28 24.15 -7.57 29.86
C PHE A 28 23.12 -8.19 28.89
N ILE A 29 21.92 -8.47 29.40
CA ILE A 29 20.84 -9.07 28.61
C ILE A 29 20.22 -8.01 27.68
N MET A 30 20.21 -6.73 28.10
CA MET A 30 19.70 -5.62 27.30
C MET A 30 20.51 -5.40 26.01
N VAL A 31 21.84 -5.55 26.04
CA VAL A 31 22.70 -5.46 24.85
C VAL A 31 22.31 -6.50 23.80
N ILE A 32 22.07 -7.74 24.22
CA ILE A 32 21.64 -8.82 23.32
C ILE A 32 20.27 -8.51 22.73
N ILE A 33 19.31 -8.08 23.55
CA ILE A 33 17.95 -7.76 23.11
C ILE A 33 17.95 -6.60 22.11
N VAL A 34 18.70 -5.52 22.38
CA VAL A 34 18.79 -4.35 21.50
C VAL A 34 19.46 -4.71 20.16
N THR A 35 20.47 -5.57 20.19
CA THR A 35 21.13 -6.08 18.98
C THR A 35 20.17 -6.91 18.12
N VAL A 36 19.41 -7.82 18.75
CA VAL A 36 18.38 -8.61 18.04
C VAL A 36 17.29 -7.69 17.48
N LYS A 37 16.80 -6.72 18.26
CA LYS A 37 15.85 -5.69 17.79
C LYS A 37 16.40 -4.95 16.57
N TYR A 38 17.68 -4.59 16.59
CA TYR A 38 18.32 -3.87 15.49
C TYR A 38 18.26 -4.70 14.19
N ILE A 39 18.72 -5.96 14.23
CA ILE A 39 18.69 -6.86 13.07
C ILE A 39 17.24 -7.08 12.56
N LEU A 40 16.29 -7.35 13.46
CA LEU A 40 14.88 -7.49 13.08
C LEU A 40 14.31 -6.19 12.48
N GLY A 41 14.68 -5.04 13.03
CA GLY A 41 14.24 -3.73 12.55
C GLY A 41 14.73 -3.42 11.14
N GLN A 42 15.96 -3.80 10.83
CA GLN A 42 16.50 -3.68 9.47
C GLN A 42 15.83 -4.65 8.49
N LEU A 43 15.60 -5.90 8.90
CA LEU A 43 14.84 -6.85 8.09
C LEU A 43 13.42 -6.37 7.78
N ILE A 44 12.74 -5.76 8.76
CA ILE A 44 11.42 -5.13 8.56
C ILE A 44 11.54 -3.96 7.58
N THR A 45 12.52 -3.07 7.76
CA THR A 45 12.71 -1.90 6.89
C THR A 45 13.04 -2.28 5.44
N PHE A 46 13.77 -3.37 5.24
CA PHE A 46 14.02 -3.98 3.92
C PHE A 46 12.74 -4.62 3.33
N SER A 47 11.97 -5.32 4.16
CA SER A 47 10.82 -6.11 3.72
C SER A 47 9.57 -5.27 3.43
N VAL A 48 9.34 -4.16 4.14
CA VAL A 48 8.15 -3.31 4.00
C VAL A 48 7.96 -2.80 2.56
N PRO A 49 8.98 -2.22 1.89
CA PRO A 49 8.88 -1.83 0.48
C PRO A 49 8.50 -2.98 -0.46
N LEU A 50 9.07 -4.17 -0.27
CA LEU A 50 8.78 -5.35 -1.10
C LEU A 50 7.33 -5.83 -0.91
N ILE A 51 6.84 -5.84 0.33
CA ILE A 51 5.45 -6.19 0.66
C ILE A 51 4.49 -5.18 -0.01
N ILE A 52 4.79 -3.89 0.05
CA ILE A 52 3.99 -2.83 -0.58
C ILE A 52 3.87 -3.09 -2.08
N ILE A 53 4.98 -3.26 -2.80
CA ILE A 53 4.96 -3.50 -4.24
C ILE A 53 4.22 -4.82 -4.55
N GLY A 54 4.49 -5.87 -3.78
CA GLY A 54 3.90 -7.21 -3.95
C GLY A 54 2.40 -7.30 -3.65
N PHE A 55 1.85 -6.42 -2.80
CA PHE A 55 0.43 -6.45 -2.45
C PHE A 55 -0.38 -5.32 -3.09
N ILE A 56 0.13 -4.10 -3.17
CA ILE A 56 -0.64 -2.94 -3.64
C ILE A 56 -0.79 -2.96 -5.16
N ALA A 57 0.29 -3.22 -5.91
CA ALA A 57 0.22 -3.28 -7.38
C ALA A 57 -0.83 -4.29 -7.90
N PRO A 58 -0.87 -5.55 -7.41
CA PRO A 58 -1.92 -6.50 -7.82
C PRO A 58 -3.29 -6.26 -7.16
N SER A 59 -3.36 -5.57 -6.02
CA SER A 59 -4.66 -5.25 -5.41
C SER A 59 -5.43 -4.24 -6.26
N ILE A 60 -4.74 -3.26 -6.86
CA ILE A 60 -5.37 -2.21 -7.68
C ILE A 60 -5.93 -2.79 -8.99
N THR A 61 -5.21 -3.70 -9.65
CA THR A 61 -5.67 -4.31 -10.91
C THR A 61 -6.84 -5.28 -10.72
N LYS A 62 -7.07 -5.76 -9.49
CA LYS A 62 -8.20 -6.65 -9.15
C LYS A 62 -9.46 -5.90 -8.69
N LEU A 63 -9.42 -4.58 -8.54
CA LEU A 63 -10.60 -3.79 -8.23
C LEU A 63 -11.43 -3.57 -9.52
N GLY A 64 -12.65 -4.13 -9.56
CA GLY A 64 -13.57 -4.05 -10.70
C GLY A 64 -14.29 -2.71 -10.85
N ALA A 65 -15.45 -2.69 -11.53
CA ALA A 65 -16.24 -1.48 -11.71
C ALA A 65 -16.59 -0.85 -10.33
N ASN A 66 -16.33 0.45 -10.17
CA ASN A 66 -16.33 1.24 -8.93
C ASN A 66 -14.99 1.31 -8.14
N ALA A 67 -13.90 0.76 -8.67
CA ALA A 67 -12.56 0.83 -8.09
C ALA A 67 -12.18 2.24 -7.59
N THR A 68 -12.33 3.24 -8.46
CA THR A 68 -11.94 4.62 -8.19
C THR A 68 -12.80 5.27 -7.10
N ARG A 69 -14.09 4.94 -7.00
CA ARG A 69 -14.98 5.44 -5.94
C ARG A 69 -14.62 4.83 -4.58
N LEU A 70 -14.32 3.53 -4.53
CA LEU A 70 -13.91 2.88 -3.29
C LEU A 70 -12.54 3.40 -2.81
N LEU A 71 -11.59 3.54 -3.73
CA LEU A 71 -10.24 4.02 -3.42
C LEU A 71 -10.26 5.50 -2.96
N SER A 72 -11.05 6.36 -3.61
CA SER A 72 -11.18 7.77 -3.19
C SER A 72 -11.85 7.95 -1.83
N VAL A 73 -12.91 7.18 -1.53
CA VAL A 73 -13.56 7.21 -0.21
C VAL A 73 -12.62 6.67 0.87
N ALA A 74 -11.88 5.60 0.59
CA ALA A 74 -10.88 5.04 1.50
C ALA A 74 -9.76 6.05 1.80
N LEU A 75 -9.22 6.71 0.77
CA LEU A 75 -8.15 7.70 0.95
C LEU A 75 -8.64 8.95 1.70
N GLY A 76 -9.83 9.46 1.35
CA GLY A 76 -10.44 10.60 2.03
C GLY A 76 -10.73 10.32 3.50
N SER A 77 -11.32 9.16 3.80
CA SER A 77 -11.60 8.76 5.19
C SER A 77 -10.33 8.51 6.00
N ALA A 78 -9.31 7.87 5.41
CA ALA A 78 -8.03 7.65 6.08
C ALA A 78 -7.31 8.97 6.40
N TYR A 79 -7.32 9.94 5.48
CA TYR A 79 -6.69 11.24 5.70
C TYR A 79 -7.38 12.04 6.81
N VAL A 80 -8.71 12.12 6.79
CA VAL A 80 -9.50 12.76 7.86
C VAL A 80 -9.27 12.05 9.20
N SER A 81 -9.20 10.71 9.20
CA SER A 81 -8.89 9.93 10.41
C SER A 81 -7.48 10.21 10.94
N SER A 82 -6.48 10.33 10.07
CA SER A 82 -5.10 10.65 10.46
C SER A 82 -4.98 12.04 11.10
N LEU A 83 -5.59 13.07 10.49
CA LEU A 83 -5.61 14.41 11.08
C LEU A 83 -6.38 14.43 12.41
N GLY A 84 -7.53 13.75 12.49
CA GLY A 84 -8.31 13.65 13.72
C GLY A 84 -7.51 12.97 14.84
N ALA A 85 -6.84 11.86 14.54
CA ALA A 85 -5.98 11.15 15.49
C ALA A 85 -4.78 12.00 15.94
N ALA A 86 -4.17 12.77 15.04
CA ALA A 86 -3.08 13.68 15.38
C ALA A 86 -3.52 14.79 16.34
N VAL A 87 -4.65 15.44 16.06
CA VAL A 87 -5.21 16.49 16.93
C VAL A 87 -5.64 15.92 18.27
N PHE A 88 -6.24 14.72 18.29
CA PHE A 88 -6.63 14.05 19.52
C PHE A 88 -5.40 13.68 20.38
N SER A 89 -4.35 13.13 19.75
CA SER A 89 -3.08 12.80 20.41
C SER A 89 -2.39 14.04 20.99
N MET A 90 -2.39 15.15 20.25
CA MET A 90 -1.84 16.43 20.69
C MET A 90 -2.58 16.96 21.94
N ASN A 91 -3.92 16.97 21.92
CA ASN A 91 -4.73 17.38 23.07
C ASN A 91 -4.51 16.46 24.28
N ALA A 92 -4.51 15.15 24.08
CA ALA A 92 -4.27 14.19 25.14
C ALA A 92 -2.85 14.33 25.72
N GLY A 93 -1.84 14.54 24.87
CA GLY A 93 -0.46 14.80 25.28
C GLY A 93 -0.35 16.04 26.15
N TYR A 94 -0.87 17.18 25.71
CA TYR A 94 -0.81 18.42 26.50
C TYR A 94 -1.61 18.37 27.80
N LEU A 95 -2.66 17.56 27.88
CA LEU A 95 -3.40 17.38 29.14
C LEU A 95 -2.66 16.44 30.11
N THR A 96 -2.00 15.42 29.58
CA THR A 96 -1.37 14.36 30.39
C THR A 96 0.03 14.76 30.87
N ILE A 97 0.86 15.36 30.00
CA ILE A 97 2.24 15.76 30.33
C ILE A 97 2.35 16.64 31.60
N PRO A 98 1.52 17.67 31.84
CA PRO A 98 1.64 18.50 33.04
C PRO A 98 1.19 17.80 34.34
N HIS A 99 0.41 16.72 34.25
CA HIS A 99 -0.01 15.93 35.41
C HIS A 99 1.01 14.83 35.79
N LEU A 100 2.03 14.61 34.95
CA LEU A 100 3.15 13.74 35.26
C LEU A 100 4.19 14.55 36.04
N ASN A 101 4.31 14.31 37.35
CA ASN A 101 5.32 14.93 38.19
C ASN A 101 6.72 14.37 37.85
N ILE A 102 7.29 14.83 36.74
CA ILE A 102 8.69 14.59 36.39
C ILE A 102 9.50 15.60 37.19
N THR A 103 10.02 15.16 38.35
CA THR A 103 11.14 15.84 39.01
C THR A 103 12.22 15.96 37.95
N GLY A 104 12.54 17.20 37.53
CA GLY A 104 13.47 17.50 36.44
C GLY A 104 14.91 17.14 36.75
N SER A 105 15.20 15.86 37.00
CA SER A 105 16.54 15.30 37.04
C SER A 105 16.91 14.91 35.61
N ALA A 106 17.37 15.91 34.86
CA ALA A 106 17.90 15.76 33.51
C ALA A 106 19.24 14.96 33.43
N ASP A 107 19.71 14.39 34.54
CA ASP A 107 21.06 13.81 34.68
C ASP A 107 21.11 12.28 34.85
N MET A 108 19.97 11.56 34.82
CA MET A 108 19.96 10.09 34.95
C MET A 108 19.46 9.38 33.70
N VAL A 109 19.85 9.87 32.53
CA VAL A 109 19.80 9.04 31.31
C VAL A 109 21.00 8.11 31.38
N HIS A 110 20.81 6.92 31.96
CA HIS A 110 21.78 5.84 31.79
C HIS A 110 22.05 5.71 30.29
N PRO A 111 23.31 5.87 29.84
CA PRO A 111 23.64 5.73 28.42
C PRO A 111 23.20 4.35 27.97
N LEU A 112 22.43 4.28 26.88
CA LEU A 112 22.04 3.00 26.33
C LEU A 112 23.34 2.23 26.00
N PRO A 113 23.49 0.99 26.50
CA PRO A 113 24.72 0.25 26.30
C PRO A 113 24.94 -0.03 24.81
N ASP A 114 26.19 0.07 24.39
CA ASP A 114 26.57 0.02 22.99
C ASP A 114 26.15 -1.29 22.31
N ILE A 115 25.69 -1.16 21.07
CA ILE A 115 25.22 -2.26 20.25
C ILE A 115 26.44 -3.10 19.86
N ALA A 116 26.55 -4.33 20.39
CA ALA A 116 27.74 -5.16 20.23
C ALA A 116 27.97 -5.69 18.80
N PHE A 117 26.92 -5.72 17.95
CA PHE A 117 27.02 -6.20 16.58
C PHE A 117 26.13 -5.36 15.65
N GLN A 118 26.77 -4.52 14.84
CA GLN A 118 26.10 -3.71 13.82
C GLN A 118 26.21 -4.43 12.48
N LEU A 119 25.29 -5.35 12.22
CA LEU A 119 25.09 -5.85 10.86
C LEU A 119 24.18 -4.84 10.16
N ASP A 120 24.73 -4.00 9.29
CA ASP A 120 23.94 -2.99 8.58
C ASP A 120 23.43 -3.52 7.24
N ILE A 121 22.15 -3.86 7.18
CA ILE A 121 21.44 -4.18 5.94
C ILE A 121 20.79 -2.88 5.45
N PRO A 122 21.36 -2.22 4.43
CA PRO A 122 20.79 -0.97 3.92
C PRO A 122 19.39 -1.22 3.36
N GLN A 123 18.48 -0.30 3.65
CA GLN A 123 17.15 -0.27 3.04
C GLN A 123 17.26 -0.16 1.50
N ILE A 124 16.50 -0.98 0.76
CA ILE A 124 16.51 -0.97 -0.71
C ILE A 124 15.93 0.32 -1.28
N MET A 125 14.83 0.80 -0.68
CA MET A 125 14.21 2.08 -1.00
C MET A 125 13.27 2.53 0.13
N PRO A 126 13.02 3.84 0.31
CA PRO A 126 12.09 4.33 1.33
C PRO A 126 10.62 4.00 0.97
N VAL A 127 9.82 3.81 2.02
CA VAL A 127 8.40 3.41 1.94
C VAL A 127 7.56 4.31 1.03
N MET A 128 7.78 5.62 1.08
CA MET A 128 7.04 6.59 0.26
C MET A 128 7.31 6.40 -1.24
N SER A 129 8.57 6.14 -1.61
CA SER A 129 8.95 5.88 -2.99
C SER A 129 8.39 4.52 -3.45
N ALA A 130 8.41 3.51 -2.59
CA ALA A 130 7.83 2.20 -2.89
C ALA A 130 6.31 2.30 -3.16
N LEU A 131 5.61 3.14 -2.40
CA LEU A 131 4.19 3.43 -2.63
C LEU A 131 3.97 4.08 -4.00
N VAL A 132 4.73 5.12 -4.34
CA VAL A 132 4.63 5.79 -5.64
C VAL A 132 4.93 4.82 -6.78
N LEU A 133 6.04 4.07 -6.71
CA LEU A 133 6.41 3.08 -7.72
C LEU A 133 5.31 2.02 -7.89
N SER A 134 4.79 1.47 -6.79
CA SER A 134 3.71 0.48 -6.84
C SER A 134 2.45 1.01 -7.52
N THR A 135 2.06 2.26 -7.23
CA THR A 135 0.91 2.88 -7.90
C THR A 135 1.17 3.13 -9.38
N LEU A 136 2.35 3.64 -9.77
CA LEU A 136 2.72 3.84 -11.17
C LEU A 136 2.70 2.53 -11.96
N LEU A 137 3.27 1.45 -11.39
CA LEU A 137 3.27 0.12 -12.02
C LEU A 137 1.85 -0.39 -12.22
N SER A 138 0.97 -0.18 -11.24
CA SER A 138 -0.43 -0.60 -11.35
C SER A 138 -1.21 0.18 -12.42
N LEU A 139 -0.99 1.50 -12.53
CA LEU A 139 -1.63 2.32 -13.56
C LEU A 139 -1.11 1.95 -14.95
N ALA A 140 0.19 1.72 -15.10
CA ALA A 140 0.79 1.28 -16.37
C ALA A 140 0.19 -0.06 -16.83
N ALA A 141 -0.01 -1.01 -15.90
CA ALA A 141 -0.65 -2.28 -16.21
C ALA A 141 -2.12 -2.12 -16.67
N VAL A 142 -2.89 -1.23 -16.03
CA VAL A 142 -4.28 -0.93 -16.43
C VAL A 142 -4.33 -0.26 -17.80
N PHE A 143 -3.42 0.68 -18.07
CA PHE A 143 -3.35 1.38 -19.34
C PHE A 143 -3.05 0.42 -20.50
N ALA A 144 -2.06 -0.48 -20.34
CA ALA A 144 -1.75 -1.49 -21.36
C ALA A 144 -2.94 -2.43 -21.66
N LEU A 145 -3.76 -2.76 -20.65
CA LEU A 145 -5.00 -3.52 -20.84
C LEU A 145 -6.06 -2.71 -21.59
N GLN A 146 -6.25 -1.44 -21.23
CA GLN A 146 -7.24 -0.55 -21.87
C GLN A 146 -6.90 -0.29 -23.34
N ASP A 147 -5.64 -0.05 -23.69
CA ASP A 147 -5.22 0.16 -25.08
C ASP A 147 -5.48 -1.06 -25.97
N SER A 148 -5.24 -2.26 -25.43
CA SER A 148 -5.50 -3.52 -26.13
C SER A 148 -6.99 -3.71 -26.42
N PHE A 149 -7.86 -3.49 -25.41
CA PHE A 149 -9.32 -3.59 -25.59
C PHE A 149 -9.89 -2.45 -26.44
N GLY A 150 -9.38 -1.22 -26.31
CA GLY A 150 -9.80 -0.07 -27.09
C GLY A 150 -9.56 -0.27 -28.58
N THR A 151 -8.37 -0.76 -28.95
CA THR A 151 -8.02 -1.06 -30.35
C THR A 151 -8.90 -2.20 -30.90
N ALA A 152 -9.10 -3.27 -30.13
CA ALA A 152 -9.96 -4.39 -30.53
C ALA A 152 -11.43 -3.98 -30.72
N CYS A 153 -11.94 -3.10 -29.84
CA CYS A 153 -13.30 -2.56 -29.96
C CYS A 153 -13.42 -1.66 -31.19
N ASN A 154 -12.41 -0.85 -31.51
CA ASN A 154 -12.41 -0.02 -32.70
C ASN A 154 -12.51 -0.89 -33.97
N ILE A 155 -11.68 -1.94 -34.09
CA ILE A 155 -11.70 -2.87 -35.22
C ILE A 155 -13.04 -3.62 -35.33
N THR A 156 -13.58 -4.06 -34.19
CA THR A 156 -14.87 -4.78 -34.18
C THR A 156 -16.04 -3.84 -34.50
N GLY A 157 -15.98 -2.59 -34.03
CA GLY A 157 -16.96 -1.55 -34.32
C GLY A 157 -17.05 -1.24 -35.81
N ASP A 158 -15.90 -1.05 -36.48
CA ASP A 158 -15.85 -0.85 -37.93
C ASP A 158 -16.39 -2.06 -38.70
N GLY A 159 -16.10 -3.29 -38.24
CA GLY A 159 -16.66 -4.51 -38.80
C GLY A 159 -18.20 -4.62 -38.65
N ALA A 160 -18.73 -4.26 -37.48
CA ALA A 160 -20.17 -4.24 -37.22
C ALA A 160 -20.89 -3.17 -38.05
N LEU A 161 -20.30 -1.97 -38.16
CA LEU A 161 -20.84 -0.89 -38.98
C LEU A 161 -20.91 -1.30 -40.45
N THR A 162 -19.87 -1.97 -40.96
CA THR A 162 -19.82 -2.49 -42.33
C THR A 162 -20.92 -3.52 -42.59
N LEU A 163 -21.16 -4.44 -41.65
CA LEU A 163 -22.24 -5.43 -41.76
C LEU A 163 -23.64 -4.79 -41.74
N ILE A 164 -23.84 -3.77 -40.90
CA ILE A 164 -25.11 -3.03 -40.84
C ILE A 164 -25.35 -2.28 -42.15
N LEU A 165 -24.33 -1.58 -42.67
CA LEU A 165 -24.44 -0.85 -43.93
C LEU A 165 -24.67 -1.79 -45.11
N SER A 166 -23.92 -2.90 -45.19
CA SER A 166 -24.13 -3.94 -46.20
C SER A 166 -25.55 -4.50 -46.13
N GLY A 167 -26.04 -4.82 -44.94
CA GLY A 167 -27.40 -5.29 -44.73
C GLY A 167 -28.49 -4.26 -45.08
N TYR A 168 -28.24 -2.96 -44.89
CA TYR A 168 -29.17 -1.88 -45.24
C TYR A 168 -29.25 -1.69 -46.77
N VAL A 169 -28.11 -1.72 -47.46
CA VAL A 169 -28.01 -1.63 -48.93
C VAL A 169 -28.76 -2.80 -49.59
N ASP A 170 -28.57 -4.01 -49.07
CA ASP A 170 -29.20 -5.24 -49.58
C ASP A 170 -30.72 -5.23 -49.35
N LYS A 171 -31.19 -4.75 -48.18
CA LYS A 171 -32.63 -4.63 -47.88
C LYS A 171 -33.37 -3.61 -48.75
N HIS A 172 -32.69 -2.55 -49.17
CA HIS A 172 -33.27 -1.49 -50.01
C HIS A 172 -33.09 -1.73 -51.52
N HIS A 173 -32.67 -2.93 -51.95
CA HIS A 173 -32.47 -3.30 -53.37
C HIS A 173 -31.65 -2.27 -54.14
N ILE A 174 -30.60 -1.72 -53.53
CA ILE A 174 -29.60 -0.96 -54.27
C ILE A 174 -28.63 -2.00 -54.83
N ALA A 175 -29.01 -2.64 -55.95
CA ALA A 175 -28.08 -3.46 -56.70
C ALA A 175 -26.93 -2.56 -57.18
N SER A 176 -25.70 -3.01 -56.95
CA SER A 176 -24.50 -2.46 -57.57
C SER A 176 -24.67 -2.44 -59.09
N GLU A 177 -25.07 -1.31 -59.65
CA GLU A 177 -24.88 -1.03 -61.08
C GLU A 177 -23.58 -0.25 -61.26
N SER A 178 -22.63 -0.88 -61.96
CA SER A 178 -21.33 -0.38 -62.45
C SER A 178 -20.18 -0.20 -61.44
N ILE A 179 -19.47 -1.31 -61.16
CA ILE A 179 -18.01 -1.26 -61.04
C ILE A 179 -17.44 -2.15 -62.15
N GLY A 180 -17.59 -1.67 -63.37
CA GLY A 180 -16.78 -2.11 -64.50
C GLY A 180 -15.56 -1.19 -64.57
N THR A 181 -14.38 -1.80 -64.72
CA THR A 181 -13.20 -1.21 -65.38
C THR A 181 -12.77 0.18 -64.90
N VAL A 182 -11.87 0.23 -63.93
CA VAL A 182 -10.75 1.18 -64.00
C VAL A 182 -9.49 0.36 -63.75
N ASP A 183 -9.01 -0.25 -64.84
CA ASP A 183 -7.58 -0.44 -65.05
C ASP A 183 -6.93 0.94 -65.03
N LEU A 184 -5.98 1.13 -64.11
CA LEU A 184 -4.70 1.85 -64.23
C LEU A 184 -3.96 1.78 -62.89
#